data_AF-A0A2V8SBN9-F1
#
_entry.id   AF-A0A2V8SBN9-F1
#
_cell.length_a   1.000
_cell.length_b   1.000
_cell.length_c   1.000
_cell.angle_alpha   90.00
_cell.angle_beta   90.00
_cell.angle_gamma   90.00
#
_symmetry.space_group_name_H-M   'P 1'
#
loop_
_entity.id
_entity.type
_entity.pdbx_description
1 polymer ?
#
loop_
_entity_poly.entity_id
_entity_poly.type
_entity_poly.pdbx_seq_one_letter_code
_entity_poly.pdbx_strand_id
1 'polypeptide(L)'
;MFAFLATIATLGGIAAIESSLHGTLNLGADFLLMVVFACIAAPHTLNLGHNARISTVQPFMLAAIVLFGVREAMLLAAISLTYFWIVGRPRLPFYKAVFNVCNFVLAGWLGGHAFTAAGGRLGDVTSPGSLVGLLMSVLAFFVVNTGLVSIAVGLEQGIPPFRVWYEKYSWTINAQLAGGSLVILLGMLRQTFGAQVLFLTIPFCIMTYHFYKAYFPRASQKAHKT
;
A
#
# COMPACT_ATOMS: atom_id res chain seq x y z
N MET A 1 3.76 21.53 -10.55
CA MET A 1 2.71 20.54 -10.22
C MET A 1 2.40 19.61 -11.40
N PHE A 2 1.85 20.10 -12.52
CA PHE A 2 1.42 19.22 -13.63
C PHE A 2 2.52 18.31 -14.20
N ALA A 3 3.71 18.84 -14.49
CA ALA A 3 4.83 18.04 -15.01
C ALA A 3 5.26 16.91 -14.04
N PHE A 4 5.21 17.17 -12.73
CA PHE A 4 5.51 16.18 -11.71
C PHE A 4 4.45 15.06 -11.70
N LEU A 5 3.16 15.41 -11.71
CA LEU A 5 2.07 14.43 -11.76
C LEU A 5 2.14 13.58 -13.03
N ALA A 6 2.43 14.19 -14.19
CA ALA A 6 2.61 13.48 -15.45
C ALA A 6 3.78 12.50 -15.38
N THR A 7 4.92 12.92 -14.81
CA THR A 7 6.09 12.05 -14.65
C THR A 7 5.75 10.81 -13.83
N ILE A 8 5.07 10.96 -12.69
CA ILE A 8 4.68 9.82 -11.84
C ILE A 8 3.65 8.93 -12.53
N ALA A 9 2.71 9.50 -13.28
CA ALA A 9 1.77 8.72 -14.07
C ALA A 9 2.48 7.90 -15.16
N THR A 10 3.44 8.50 -15.87
CA THR A 10 4.24 7.81 -16.88
C THR A 10 5.10 6.71 -16.27
N LEU A 11 5.81 6.98 -15.17
CA LEU A 11 6.63 5.97 -14.48
C LEU A 11 5.78 4.82 -13.93
N GLY A 12 4.62 5.11 -13.34
CA GLY A 12 3.68 4.09 -12.89
C GLY A 12 3.12 3.26 -14.05
N GLY A 13 2.85 3.90 -15.19
CA GLY A 13 2.44 3.21 -16.42
C GLY A 13 3.53 2.29 -16.99
N ILE A 14 4.78 2.76 -17.03
CA ILE A 14 5.93 1.96 -17.44
C ILE A 14 6.11 0.76 -16.53
N ALA A 15 6.06 0.95 -15.20
CA ALA A 15 6.15 -0.13 -14.23
C ALA A 15 5.05 -1.20 -14.45
N ALA A 16 3.80 -0.76 -14.67
CA ALA A 16 2.68 -1.65 -14.95
C ALA A 16 2.87 -2.45 -16.26
N ILE A 17 3.38 -1.79 -17.31
CA ILE A 17 3.65 -2.43 -18.61
C ILE A 17 4.77 -3.45 -18.46
N GLU A 18 5.93 -3.06 -17.92
CA GLU A 18 7.10 -3.93 -17.76
C GLU A 18 6.73 -5.22 -17.04
N SER A 19 6.03 -5.11 -15.91
CA SER A 19 5.66 -6.31 -15.16
C SER A 19 4.60 -7.16 -15.85
N SER A 20 3.80 -6.58 -16.75
CA SER A 20 2.82 -7.32 -17.55
C SER A 20 3.50 -8.12 -18.66
N LEU A 21 4.73 -7.75 -19.07
CA LEU A 21 5.49 -8.43 -20.11
C LEU A 21 6.21 -9.70 -19.60
N HIS A 22 6.35 -9.89 -18.28
CA HIS A 22 7.12 -10.99 -17.71
C HIS A 22 6.26 -12.05 -17.00
N GLY A 23 6.11 -13.23 -17.60
CA GLY A 23 5.51 -14.44 -16.98
C GLY A 23 3.99 -14.58 -17.18
N THR A 24 3.41 -15.64 -16.62
CA THR A 24 1.96 -15.92 -16.68
C THR A 24 1.24 -15.37 -15.45
N LEU A 25 0.13 -14.64 -15.65
CA LEU A 25 -0.73 -14.13 -14.58
C LEU A 25 -1.26 -15.26 -13.68
N ASN A 26 -1.06 -15.14 -12.38
CA ASN A 26 -1.67 -16.04 -11.41
C ASN A 26 -3.01 -15.48 -10.91
N LEU A 27 -4.12 -15.99 -11.43
CA LEU A 27 -5.48 -15.66 -11.00
C LEU A 27 -6.07 -16.71 -10.06
N GLY A 28 -5.23 -17.41 -9.29
CA GLY A 28 -5.66 -18.40 -8.32
C GLY A 28 -6.60 -17.81 -7.25
N ALA A 29 -7.41 -18.68 -6.64
CA ALA A 29 -8.39 -18.29 -5.61
C ALA A 29 -7.76 -17.49 -4.46
N ASP A 30 -6.56 -17.86 -4.01
CA ASP A 30 -5.79 -17.17 -2.96
C ASP A 30 -5.54 -15.70 -3.31
N PHE A 31 -5.12 -15.43 -4.55
CA PHE A 31 -4.85 -14.07 -5.01
C PHE A 31 -6.14 -13.25 -5.11
N LEU A 32 -7.19 -13.83 -5.70
CA LEU A 32 -8.49 -13.18 -5.81
C LEU A 32 -9.08 -12.85 -4.43
N LEU A 33 -8.93 -13.77 -3.47
CA LEU A 33 -9.35 -13.55 -2.09
C LEU A 33 -8.57 -12.40 -1.43
N MET A 34 -7.26 -12.33 -1.66
CA MET A 34 -6.42 -11.23 -1.20
C MET A 34 -6.87 -9.89 -1.80
N VAL A 35 -7.21 -9.85 -3.10
CA VAL A 35 -7.74 -8.65 -3.77
C VAL A 35 -9.07 -8.23 -3.15
N VAL A 36 -9.98 -9.15 -2.86
CA VAL A 36 -11.25 -8.86 -2.18
C VAL A 36 -11.00 -8.22 -0.81
N PHE A 37 -10.13 -8.80 0.01
CA PHE A 37 -9.81 -8.22 1.31
C PHE A 37 -9.11 -6.86 1.21
N ALA A 38 -8.22 -6.67 0.23
CA ALA A 38 -7.60 -5.38 -0.04
C ALA A 38 -8.63 -4.32 -0.44
N CYS A 39 -9.62 -4.67 -1.29
CA CYS A 39 -10.73 -3.78 -1.64
C CYS A 39 -11.60 -3.42 -0.42
N ILE A 40 -11.85 -4.37 0.49
CA ILE A 40 -12.57 -4.11 1.73
C ILE A 40 -11.75 -3.21 2.67
N ALA A 41 -10.43 -3.39 2.74
CA ALA A 41 -9.56 -2.58 3.59
C ALA A 41 -9.37 -1.15 3.05
N ALA A 42 -9.21 -0.98 1.73
CA ALA A 42 -8.79 0.26 1.09
C ALA A 42 -9.59 1.53 1.48
N PRO A 43 -10.93 1.49 1.66
CA PRO A 43 -11.71 2.65 2.10
C PRO A 43 -11.41 3.15 3.52
N HIS A 44 -10.86 2.28 4.35
CA HIS A 44 -10.61 2.59 5.74
C HIS A 44 -9.19 3.16 5.83
N THR A 45 -9.07 4.46 6.06
CA THR A 45 -7.77 5.09 6.34
C THR A 45 -7.60 5.24 7.84
N LEU A 46 -6.45 4.82 8.37
CA LEU A 46 -6.14 5.00 9.78
C LEU A 46 -5.61 6.42 9.99
N ASN A 47 -6.19 7.13 10.97
CA ASN A 47 -5.67 8.41 11.44
C ASN A 47 -4.99 8.16 12.79
N LEU A 48 -3.67 8.05 12.78
CA LEU A 48 -2.89 7.76 14.00
C LEU A 48 -2.55 9.03 14.82
N GLY A 49 -3.34 10.09 14.71
CA GLY A 49 -3.00 11.39 15.27
C GLY A 49 -1.98 12.13 14.40
N HIS A 50 -1.83 13.45 14.61
CA HIS A 50 -0.92 14.31 13.83
C HIS A 50 -1.27 14.49 12.33
N ASN A 51 -2.55 14.41 11.95
CA ASN A 51 -3.06 14.70 10.58
C ASN A 51 -2.51 13.81 9.45
N ALA A 52 -1.84 12.71 9.77
CA ALA A 52 -1.33 11.76 8.79
C ALA A 52 -2.32 10.60 8.58
N ARG A 53 -2.65 10.33 7.32
CA ARG A 53 -3.48 9.19 6.92
C ARG A 53 -2.59 8.04 6.49
N ILE A 54 -2.79 6.88 7.08
CA ILE A 54 -2.08 5.65 6.71
C ILE A 54 -2.98 4.80 5.83
N SER A 55 -2.43 4.34 4.72
CA SER A 55 -3.09 3.39 3.84
C SER A 55 -3.04 2.00 4.43
N THR A 56 -4.20 1.37 4.51
CA THR A 56 -4.41 0.02 5.05
C THR A 56 -4.19 -1.05 3.98
N VAL A 57 -3.95 -0.62 2.74
CA VAL A 57 -3.66 -1.49 1.59
C VAL A 57 -2.22 -2.00 1.62
N GLN A 58 -1.30 -1.32 2.32
CA GLN A 58 0.12 -1.67 2.27
C GLN A 58 0.42 -3.14 2.69
N PRO A 59 -0.12 -3.69 3.79
CA PRO A 59 0.18 -5.07 4.17
C PRO A 59 -0.26 -6.07 3.09
N PHE A 60 -1.38 -5.81 2.42
CA PHE A 60 -1.85 -6.61 1.30
C PHE A 60 -0.92 -6.52 0.09
N MET A 61 -0.40 -5.32 -0.17
CA MET A 61 0.59 -5.09 -1.23
C MET A 61 1.87 -5.88 -0.98
N LEU A 62 2.42 -5.80 0.23
CA LEU A 62 3.62 -6.53 0.62
C LEU A 62 3.40 -8.05 0.60
N ALA A 63 2.25 -8.51 1.11
CA ALA A 63 1.87 -9.91 1.02
C ALA A 63 1.79 -10.38 -0.44
N ALA A 64 1.23 -9.56 -1.33
CA ALA A 64 1.14 -9.90 -2.74
C ALA A 64 2.51 -9.96 -3.42
N ILE A 65 3.42 -9.03 -3.12
CA ILE A 65 4.80 -9.07 -3.61
C ILE A 65 5.48 -10.39 -3.24
N VAL A 66 5.36 -10.79 -1.96
CA VAL A 66 6.05 -11.97 -1.45
C VAL A 66 5.39 -13.27 -1.89
N LEU A 67 4.05 -13.34 -1.90
CA LEU A 67 3.32 -14.59 -2.12
C LEU A 67 3.02 -14.86 -3.59
N PHE A 68 2.82 -13.82 -4.39
CA PHE A 68 2.33 -13.95 -5.77
C PHE A 68 3.26 -13.29 -6.79
N GLY A 69 3.94 -12.21 -6.41
CA GLY A 69 4.92 -11.51 -7.23
C GLY A 69 4.59 -10.04 -7.45
N VAL A 70 5.50 -9.34 -8.12
CA VAL A 70 5.40 -7.89 -8.34
C VAL A 70 4.19 -7.54 -9.21
N ARG A 71 3.90 -8.34 -10.24
CA ARG A 71 2.78 -8.13 -11.16
C ARG A 71 1.44 -8.19 -10.43
N GLU A 72 1.24 -9.26 -9.68
CA GLU A 72 0.03 -9.52 -8.89
C GLU A 72 -0.16 -8.44 -7.84
N ALA A 73 0.91 -7.99 -7.18
CA ALA A 73 0.86 -6.86 -6.27
C ALA A 73 0.37 -5.58 -6.95
N MET A 74 0.92 -5.23 -8.12
CA MET A 74 0.49 -4.04 -8.85
C MET A 74 -0.96 -4.10 -9.29
N LEU A 75 -1.44 -5.26 -9.75
CA LEU A 75 -2.85 -5.47 -10.05
C LEU A 75 -3.71 -5.28 -8.80
N LEU A 76 -3.30 -5.86 -7.66
CA LEU A 76 -3.98 -5.68 -6.39
C LEU A 76 -4.08 -4.20 -6.02
N ALA A 77 -2.98 -3.45 -6.08
CA ALA A 77 -2.99 -2.01 -5.79
C ALA A 77 -3.91 -1.23 -6.75
N ALA A 78 -3.79 -1.47 -8.05
CA ALA A 78 -4.58 -0.78 -9.06
C ALA A 78 -6.08 -1.04 -8.85
N ILE A 79 -6.47 -2.30 -8.63
CA ILE A 79 -7.86 -2.70 -8.40
C ILE A 79 -8.37 -2.12 -7.08
N SER A 80 -7.66 -2.31 -5.97
CA SER A 80 -8.14 -1.90 -4.64
C SER A 80 -8.27 -0.38 -4.50
N LEU A 81 -7.33 0.38 -5.08
CA LEU A 81 -7.37 1.84 -5.02
C LEU A 81 -8.40 2.43 -5.97
N THR A 82 -8.57 1.83 -7.15
CA THR A 82 -9.64 2.22 -8.08
C THR A 82 -11.02 1.91 -7.48
N TYR A 83 -11.18 0.74 -6.86
CA TYR A 83 -12.37 0.37 -6.11
C TYR A 83 -12.66 1.39 -4.99
N PHE A 84 -11.64 1.72 -4.18
CA PHE A 84 -11.78 2.74 -3.15
C PHE A 84 -12.25 4.09 -3.71
N TRP A 85 -11.68 4.53 -4.84
CA TRP A 85 -12.06 5.80 -5.44
C TRP A 85 -13.51 5.80 -5.95
N ILE A 86 -13.96 4.71 -6.60
CA ILE A 86 -15.30 4.60 -7.18
C ILE A 86 -16.38 4.36 -6.11
N VAL A 87 -16.12 3.45 -5.18
CA VAL A 87 -17.10 2.95 -4.20
C VAL A 87 -17.02 3.71 -2.88
N GLY A 88 -15.80 3.97 -2.40
CA GLY A 88 -15.58 4.76 -1.18
C GLY A 88 -15.93 6.24 -1.36
N ARG A 89 -16.10 6.70 -2.61
CA ARG A 89 -16.48 8.07 -2.99
C ARG A 89 -15.74 9.16 -2.18
N PRO A 90 -14.40 9.07 -2.02
CA PRO A 90 -13.69 10.14 -1.36
C PRO A 90 -13.91 11.43 -2.15
N ARG A 91 -14.09 12.58 -1.46
CA ARG A 91 -14.11 13.92 -2.10
C ARG A 91 -12.70 14.30 -2.57
N LEU A 92 -12.10 13.45 -3.40
CA LEU A 92 -10.74 13.56 -3.90
C LEU A 92 -10.78 13.96 -5.38
N PRO A 93 -10.11 15.05 -5.79
CA PRO A 93 -9.98 15.42 -7.19
C PRO A 93 -9.38 14.29 -8.04
N PHE A 94 -9.83 14.17 -9.29
CA PHE A 94 -9.41 13.12 -10.23
C PHE A 94 -7.88 12.96 -10.33
N TYR A 95 -7.15 14.06 -10.49
CA TYR A 95 -5.70 14.02 -10.63
C TYR A 95 -4.98 13.48 -9.38
N LYS A 96 -5.55 13.69 -8.18
CA LYS A 96 -4.99 13.12 -6.93
C LYS A 96 -5.28 11.63 -6.82
N ALA A 97 -6.44 11.17 -7.32
CA ALA A 97 -6.77 9.75 -7.37
C ALA A 97 -5.81 9.01 -8.32
N VAL A 98 -5.64 9.51 -9.54
CA VAL A 98 -4.68 8.95 -10.53
C VAL A 98 -3.26 8.94 -9.96
N PHE A 99 -2.81 10.06 -9.39
CA PHE A 99 -1.50 10.15 -8.74
C PHE A 99 -1.31 9.08 -7.67
N ASN A 100 -2.29 8.90 -6.77
CA ASN A 100 -2.19 7.90 -5.71
C ASN A 100 -2.10 6.48 -6.26
N VAL A 101 -2.89 6.13 -7.28
CA VAL A 101 -2.80 4.81 -7.92
C VAL A 101 -1.42 4.61 -8.52
N CYS A 102 -0.93 5.55 -9.34
CA CYS A 102 0.39 5.45 -9.97
C CYS A 102 1.53 5.40 -8.95
N ASN A 103 1.43 6.19 -7.87
CA ASN A 103 2.41 6.19 -6.78
C ASN A 103 2.46 4.83 -6.06
N PHE A 104 1.31 4.21 -5.77
CA PHE A 104 1.26 2.88 -5.17
C PHE A 104 1.81 1.79 -6.08
N VAL A 105 1.46 1.84 -7.37
CA VAL A 105 2.00 0.92 -8.38
C VAL A 105 3.51 1.05 -8.46
N LEU A 106 4.05 2.28 -8.56
CA LEU A 106 5.49 2.53 -8.63
C LEU A 106 6.22 2.12 -7.35
N ALA A 107 5.68 2.46 -6.18
CA ALA A 107 6.26 2.08 -4.89
C ALA A 107 6.27 0.57 -4.70
N GLY A 108 5.20 -0.12 -5.13
CA GLY A 108 5.12 -1.58 -5.11
C GLY A 108 6.08 -2.25 -6.08
N TRP A 109 6.23 -1.69 -7.28
CA TRP A 109 7.18 -2.17 -8.28
C TRP A 109 8.62 -2.08 -7.76
N LEU A 110 9.02 -0.91 -7.25
CA LEU A 110 10.34 -0.72 -6.65
C LEU A 110 10.53 -1.59 -5.39
N GLY A 111 9.50 -1.73 -4.55
CA GLY A 111 9.54 -2.62 -3.40
C GLY A 111 9.68 -4.10 -3.79
N GLY A 112 9.07 -4.51 -4.90
CA GLY A 112 9.19 -5.85 -5.45
C GLY A 112 10.59 -6.16 -5.96
N HIS A 113 11.20 -5.23 -6.70
CA HIS A 113 12.59 -5.36 -7.14
C HIS A 113 13.57 -5.28 -5.98
N ALA A 114 13.30 -4.45 -4.96
CA ALA A 114 14.11 -4.43 -3.74
C ALA A 114 14.06 -5.77 -2.98
N PHE A 115 12.89 -6.42 -2.97
CA PHE A 115 12.73 -7.76 -2.36
C PHE A 115 13.62 -8.80 -3.05
N THR A 116 13.55 -8.91 -4.37
CA THR A 116 14.33 -9.89 -5.13
C THR A 116 15.82 -9.57 -5.16
N ALA A 117 16.20 -8.30 -5.31
CA ALA A 117 17.60 -7.86 -5.31
C ALA A 117 18.32 -8.12 -3.98
N ALA A 118 17.58 -8.09 -2.87
CA ALA A 118 18.10 -8.40 -1.54
C ALA A 118 18.10 -9.91 -1.22
N GLY A 119 17.81 -10.78 -2.20
CA GLY A 119 17.83 -12.24 -2.05
C GLY A 119 16.50 -12.85 -1.62
N GLY A 120 15.41 -12.08 -1.66
CA GLY A 120 14.08 -12.58 -1.36
C GLY A 120 13.57 -13.55 -2.41
N ARG A 121 12.91 -14.62 -1.95
CA ARG A 121 12.36 -15.68 -2.80
C ARG A 121 10.84 -15.70 -2.69
N LEU A 122 10.17 -15.86 -3.82
CA LEU A 122 8.71 -15.90 -3.86
C LEU A 122 8.16 -17.07 -3.00
N GLY A 123 7.18 -16.78 -2.16
CA GLY A 123 6.54 -17.73 -1.24
C GLY A 123 7.35 -18.06 0.01
N ASP A 124 8.59 -17.58 0.12
CA ASP A 124 9.45 -17.80 1.27
C ASP A 124 9.46 -16.55 2.16
N VAL A 125 9.17 -16.74 3.44
CA VAL A 125 9.19 -15.71 4.49
C VAL A 125 10.04 -16.11 5.69
N THR A 126 10.75 -17.24 5.61
CA THR A 126 11.50 -17.80 6.74
C THR A 126 13.00 -17.70 6.53
N SER A 127 13.48 -17.73 5.27
CA SER A 127 14.91 -17.60 5.01
C SER A 127 15.44 -16.21 5.37
N PRO A 128 16.71 -16.09 5.80
CA PRO A 128 17.33 -14.79 6.07
C PRO A 128 17.27 -13.84 4.86
N GLY A 129 17.45 -14.36 3.64
CA GLY A 129 17.35 -13.59 2.40
C GLY A 129 15.95 -13.01 2.19
N SER A 130 14.89 -13.80 2.41
CA SER A 130 13.51 -13.32 2.34
C SER A 130 13.13 -12.33 3.44
N LEU A 131 13.67 -12.50 4.66
CA LEU A 131 13.44 -11.53 5.74
C LEU A 131 14.09 -10.18 5.44
N VAL A 132 15.33 -10.18 4.96
CA VAL A 132 16.03 -8.96 4.52
C VAL A 132 15.32 -8.37 3.30
N GLY A 133 14.92 -9.20 2.33
CA GLY A 133 14.16 -8.77 1.17
C GLY A 133 12.85 -8.10 1.54
N LEU A 134 12.09 -8.66 2.49
CA LEU A 134 10.83 -8.08 2.93
C LEU A 134 11.06 -6.73 3.64
N LEU A 135 12.08 -6.63 4.48
CA LEU A 135 12.46 -5.36 5.09
C LEU A 135 12.80 -4.31 4.03
N MET A 136 13.62 -4.67 3.03
CA MET A 136 13.97 -3.78 1.92
C MET A 136 12.74 -3.38 1.10
N SER A 137 11.80 -4.29 0.90
CA SER A 137 10.53 -4.02 0.23
C SER A 137 9.68 -2.99 1.00
N VAL A 138 9.55 -3.17 2.32
CA VAL A 138 8.84 -2.23 3.20
C VAL A 138 9.47 -0.85 3.14
N LEU A 139 10.80 -0.76 3.26
CA LEU A 139 11.54 0.50 3.24
C LEU A 139 11.46 1.21 1.89
N ALA A 140 11.65 0.48 0.79
CA ALA A 140 11.53 1.03 -0.56
C ALA A 140 10.11 1.56 -0.80
N PHE A 141 9.10 0.77 -0.44
CA PHE A 141 7.71 1.20 -0.54
C PHE A 141 7.46 2.46 0.29
N PHE A 142 7.91 2.48 1.56
CA PHE A 142 7.75 3.61 2.47
C PHE A 142 8.31 4.90 1.87
N VAL A 143 9.60 4.87 1.49
CA VAL A 143 10.34 6.04 1.02
C VAL A 143 9.74 6.58 -0.27
N VAL A 144 9.47 5.69 -1.24
CA VAL A 144 8.90 6.10 -2.53
C VAL A 144 7.49 6.65 -2.33
N ASN A 145 6.61 5.90 -1.65
CA ASN A 145 5.21 6.26 -1.51
C ASN A 145 5.04 7.58 -0.75
N THR A 146 5.67 7.70 0.42
CA THR A 146 5.52 8.89 1.27
C THR A 146 6.35 10.06 0.78
N GLY A 147 7.51 9.81 0.15
CA GLY A 147 8.34 10.83 -0.47
C GLY A 147 7.62 11.52 -1.63
N LEU A 148 7.04 10.74 -2.56
CA LEU A 148 6.30 11.30 -3.69
C LEU A 148 5.05 12.08 -3.24
N VAL A 149 4.32 11.58 -2.25
CA VAL A 149 3.18 12.32 -1.65
C VAL A 149 3.65 13.61 -0.99
N SER A 150 4.78 13.58 -0.28
CA SER A 150 5.34 14.77 0.38
C SER A 150 5.80 15.82 -0.62
N ILE A 151 6.38 15.41 -1.74
CA ILE A 151 6.73 16.30 -2.86
C ILE A 151 5.47 16.92 -3.47
N ALA A 152 4.44 16.11 -3.75
CA ALA A 152 3.16 16.61 -4.27
C ALA A 152 2.55 17.67 -3.34
N VAL A 153 2.44 17.36 -2.05
CA VAL A 153 1.89 18.27 -1.04
C VAL A 153 2.75 19.52 -0.87
N GLY A 154 4.08 19.39 -0.86
CA GLY A 154 5.01 20.51 -0.76
C GLY A 154 4.89 21.47 -1.96
N LEU A 155 4.76 20.92 -3.17
CA LEU A 155 4.51 21.71 -4.39
C LEU A 155 3.13 22.39 -4.39
N GLU A 156 2.11 21.77 -3.78
CA GLU A 156 0.76 22.34 -3.70
C GLU A 156 0.67 23.46 -2.66
N GLN A 157 1.34 23.29 -1.52
CA GLN A 157 1.25 24.18 -0.36
C GLN A 157 2.39 25.21 -0.30
N GLY A 158 3.38 25.15 -1.20
CA GLY A 158 4.53 26.06 -1.21
C GLY A 158 5.48 25.85 -0.03
N ILE A 159 5.55 24.64 0.53
CA ILE A 159 6.37 24.30 1.69
C ILE A 159 7.43 23.23 1.34
N PRO A 160 8.58 23.20 2.03
CA PRO A 160 9.63 22.21 1.75
C PRO A 160 9.12 20.77 1.88
N PRO A 161 9.27 19.91 0.85
CA PRO A 161 8.81 18.52 0.88
C PRO A 161 9.36 17.70 2.05
N PHE A 162 10.62 17.91 2.42
CA PHE A 162 11.23 17.23 3.55
C PHE A 162 10.53 17.54 4.87
N ARG A 163 10.07 18.79 5.06
CA ARG A 163 9.31 19.19 6.24
C ARG A 163 7.96 18.46 6.29
N VAL A 164 7.26 18.37 5.15
CA VAL A 164 6.01 17.61 5.03
C VAL A 164 6.23 16.14 5.40
N TRP A 165 7.30 15.55 4.85
CA TRP A 165 7.63 14.15 5.09
C TRP A 165 7.96 13.89 6.56
N TYR A 166 8.84 14.69 7.15
CA TYR A 166 9.28 14.51 8.53
C TYR A 166 8.15 14.74 9.53
N GLU A 167 7.35 15.80 9.38
CA GLU A 167 6.28 16.13 10.33
C GLU A 167 5.07 15.20 10.22
N LYS A 168 4.73 14.72 9.01
CA LYS A 168 3.50 13.93 8.79
C LYS A 168 3.75 12.44 8.58
N TYR A 169 4.78 12.06 7.84
CA TYR A 169 4.93 10.70 7.34
C TYR A 169 6.02 9.88 8.02
N SER A 170 7.05 10.50 8.60
CA SER A 170 8.17 9.78 9.25
C SER A 170 7.69 8.73 10.26
N TRP A 171 6.73 9.10 11.12
CA TRP A 171 6.16 8.22 12.14
C TRP A 171 5.36 7.04 11.60
N THR A 172 4.90 7.12 10.34
CA THR A 172 4.12 6.04 9.74
C THR A 172 4.96 4.79 9.49
N ILE A 173 6.29 4.91 9.47
CA ILE A 173 7.23 3.77 9.34
C ILE A 173 6.96 2.67 10.36
N ASN A 174 6.57 3.03 11.59
CA ASN A 174 6.27 2.06 12.65
C ASN A 174 5.08 1.18 12.27
N ALA A 175 4.02 1.79 11.73
CA ALA A 175 2.87 1.06 11.23
C ALA A 175 3.21 0.23 9.99
N GLN A 176 4.10 0.71 9.13
CA GLN A 176 4.55 -0.01 7.94
C GLN A 176 5.36 -1.26 8.29
N LEU A 177 6.28 -1.15 9.26
CA LEU A 177 7.04 -2.28 9.81
C LEU A 177 6.12 -3.29 10.51
N ALA A 178 5.12 -2.82 11.25
CA ALA A 178 4.10 -3.70 11.83
C ALA A 178 3.34 -4.47 10.73
N GLY A 179 2.98 -3.80 9.63
CA GLY A 179 2.42 -4.43 8.43
C GLY A 179 3.34 -5.52 7.86
N GLY A 180 4.64 -5.26 7.76
CA GLY A 180 5.64 -6.25 7.35
C GLY A 180 5.67 -7.48 8.26
N SER A 181 5.63 -7.30 9.58
CA SER A 181 5.58 -8.42 10.53
C SER A 181 4.32 -9.29 10.38
N LEU A 182 3.18 -8.68 10.05
CA LEU A 182 1.94 -9.40 9.75
C LEU A 182 2.10 -10.27 8.50
N VAL A 183 2.80 -9.79 7.47
CA VAL A 183 3.10 -10.59 6.26
C VAL A 183 3.96 -11.80 6.59
N ILE A 184 4.98 -11.65 7.45
CA ILE A 184 5.80 -12.78 7.92
C ILE A 184 4.93 -13.82 8.60
N LEU A 185 4.10 -13.39 9.57
CA LEU A 185 3.21 -14.28 10.31
C LEU A 185 2.24 -15.02 9.38
N LEU A 186 1.59 -14.30 8.46
CA LEU A 186 0.66 -14.89 7.48
C LEU A 186 1.38 -15.86 6.55
N GLY A 187 2.59 -15.53 6.08
CA GLY A 187 3.38 -16.41 5.23
C GLY A 187 3.80 -17.70 5.93
N MET A 188 4.24 -17.61 7.19
CA MET A 188 4.64 -18.78 8.00
C MET A 188 3.44 -19.69 8.25
N LEU A 189 2.30 -19.12 8.66
CA LEU A 189 1.08 -19.89 8.90
C LEU A 189 0.57 -20.52 7.60
N ARG A 190 0.65 -19.81 6.46
CA ARG A 190 0.22 -20.33 5.16
C ARG A 190 1.00 -21.58 4.74
N GLN A 191 2.28 -21.68 5.08
CA GLN A 191 3.08 -22.90 4.80
C GLN A 191 2.55 -24.13 5.54
N THR A 192 1.90 -23.95 6.70
CA THR A 192 1.39 -25.06 7.53
C THR A 192 -0.09 -25.35 7.27
N PHE A 193 -0.91 -24.31 7.15
CA PHE A 193 -2.38 -24.41 7.11
C PHE A 193 -2.98 -24.08 5.74
N GLY A 194 -2.15 -23.76 4.74
CA GLY A 194 -2.59 -23.42 3.39
C GLY A 194 -3.27 -22.05 3.29
N ALA A 195 -4.06 -21.88 2.24
CA ALA A 195 -4.72 -20.63 1.88
C ALA A 195 -5.75 -20.12 2.91
N GLN A 196 -6.26 -21.01 3.75
CA GLN A 196 -7.27 -20.71 4.79
C GLN A 196 -6.76 -19.65 5.78
N VAL A 197 -5.45 -19.51 5.94
CA VAL A 197 -4.81 -18.49 6.77
C VAL A 197 -5.15 -17.07 6.30
N LEU A 198 -5.47 -16.87 5.02
CA LEU A 198 -5.87 -15.57 4.51
C LEU A 198 -7.15 -15.04 5.19
N PHE A 199 -8.00 -15.90 5.76
CA PHE A 199 -9.14 -15.48 6.57
C PHE A 199 -8.72 -14.77 7.87
N LEU A 200 -7.48 -14.93 8.35
CA LEU A 200 -6.95 -14.12 9.45
C LEU A 200 -6.77 -12.64 9.09
N THR A 201 -6.92 -12.29 7.81
CA THR A 201 -6.98 -10.90 7.38
C THR A 201 -8.33 -10.24 7.70
N ILE A 202 -9.38 -11.02 7.94
CA ILE A 202 -10.70 -10.51 8.37
C ILE A 202 -10.62 -9.70 9.67
N PRO A 203 -10.07 -10.23 10.79
CA PRO A 203 -9.97 -9.44 12.02
C PRO A 203 -9.11 -8.18 11.81
N PHE A 204 -8.09 -8.22 10.94
CA PHE A 204 -7.33 -7.03 10.56
C PHE A 204 -8.19 -5.98 9.85
N CYS A 205 -9.03 -6.39 8.89
CA CYS A 205 -10.00 -5.50 8.24
C CYS A 205 -11.02 -4.92 9.23
N ILE A 206 -11.55 -5.75 10.13
CA ILE A 206 -12.50 -5.33 11.18
C ILE A 206 -11.85 -4.32 12.13
N MET A 207 -10.66 -4.62 12.62
CA MET A 207 -9.88 -3.71 13.48
C MET A 207 -9.71 -2.36 12.78
N THR A 208 -9.25 -2.40 11.52
CA THR A 208 -9.06 -1.21 10.71
C THR A 208 -10.35 -0.38 10.56
N TYR A 209 -11.48 -1.04 10.29
CA TYR A 209 -12.80 -0.40 10.23
C TYR A 209 -13.19 0.26 11.56
N HIS A 210 -12.99 -0.44 12.68
CA HIS A 210 -13.32 0.10 14.00
C HIS A 210 -12.42 1.27 14.39
N PHE A 211 -11.12 1.23 14.08
CA PHE A 211 -10.24 2.36 14.28
C PHE A 211 -10.65 3.55 13.41
N TYR A 212 -11.00 3.32 12.14
CA TYR A 212 -11.57 4.37 11.29
C TYR A 212 -12.83 4.96 11.96
N LYS A 213 -13.81 4.13 12.32
CA LYS A 213 -15.07 4.56 12.93
C LYS A 213 -14.91 5.19 14.32
N ALA A 214 -13.90 4.86 15.11
CA ALA A 214 -13.70 5.46 16.43
C ALA A 214 -13.15 6.89 16.32
N TYR A 215 -12.32 7.17 15.30
CA TYR A 215 -11.60 8.43 15.17
C TYR A 215 -12.19 9.39 14.12
N PHE A 216 -13.01 8.91 13.18
CA PHE A 216 -13.68 9.75 12.17
C PHE A 216 -14.98 10.49 12.56
N PRO A 217 -15.80 10.06 13.55
CA PRO A 217 -17.08 10.73 13.87
C PRO A 217 -16.94 12.16 14.39
N ARG A 218 -15.73 12.60 14.80
CA ARG A 218 -15.50 13.92 15.41
C ARG A 218 -14.92 14.96 14.44
N ALA A 219 -14.43 14.56 13.27
CA ALA A 219 -13.87 15.50 12.28
C ALA A 219 -14.95 16.15 11.41
N SER A 220 -16.03 15.43 11.10
CA SER A 220 -17.16 15.95 10.32
C SER A 220 -18.13 16.81 11.13
N GLN A 221 -18.21 16.63 12.45
CA GLN A 221 -19.07 17.44 13.32
C GLN A 221 -18.50 18.84 13.62
N LYS A 222 -17.18 19.04 13.57
CA LYS A 222 -16.57 20.36 13.77
C LYS A 222 -16.62 21.25 12.53
N ALA A 223 -16.65 20.67 11.33
CA ALA A 223 -16.75 21.42 10.07
C ALA A 223 -18.18 21.92 9.74
N HIS A 224 -19.18 21.57 10.55
CA HIS A 224 -20.57 22.02 10.38
C HIS A 224 -20.96 23.12 11.39
N LYS A 225 -20.01 23.62 12.19
CA LYS A 225 -20.23 24.65 13.22
C LYS A 225 -19.32 25.87 13.10
N THR A 226 -18.66 26.07 11.97
CA THR A 226 -17.84 27.26 11.67
C THR A 226 -18.13 27.76 10.28
#